data_AF-A0A2B8A1A1-F1
#
_entry.id   AF-A0A2B8A1A1-F1
#
_cell.length_a   1.000
_cell.length_b   1.000
_cell.length_c   1.000
_cell.angle_alpha   90.00
_cell.angle_beta   90.00
_cell.angle_gamma   90.00
#
_symmetry.space_group_name_H-M   'P 1'
#
loop_
_entity.id
_entity.type
_entity.pdbx_description
1 polymer ?
#
loop_
_entity_poly.entity_id
_entity_poly.type
_entity_poly.pdbx_seq_one_letter_code
_entity_poly.pdbx_strand_id
1 'polypeptide(L)'
;MKLKSAVGYRFYPHRLRGEGFFMAVLKKAEETNKNAWSPSRGPKANKSAAIPKDLRERLSSWVIPNEYHSLIRSVPRLAGDENNFGGTAIKIFGSQWSEELQILQHAVYVAEFGMNVCSVKKDKIIPAPAFALCADLNLDNFHRVETDEAQALNYLRRENLTVDAPVGYALITHQNIPLGWIKNLGNRSNNLFPAEWRLRK
;
A
#
# COMPACT_ATOMS: atom_id res chain seq x y z
N MET A 1 20.08 29.81 16.20
CA MET A 1 19.55 29.73 14.83
C MET A 1 18.82 31.04 14.51
N LYS A 2 19.44 31.97 13.78
CA LYS A 2 18.77 33.23 13.36
C LYS A 2 18.08 32.97 12.01
N LEU A 3 16.75 33.05 11.97
CA LEU A 3 15.99 32.96 10.72
C LEU A 3 16.27 34.21 9.88
N LYS A 4 16.95 34.06 8.74
CA LYS A 4 17.01 35.10 7.71
C LYS A 4 15.60 35.19 7.10
N SER A 5 14.83 36.21 7.49
CA SER A 5 13.52 36.61 6.92
C SER A 5 12.66 35.46 6.34
N ALA A 6 11.79 34.87 7.15
CA ALA A 6 10.80 33.90 6.66
C ALA A 6 9.57 34.64 6.12
N VAL A 7 9.14 34.30 4.89
CA VAL A 7 7.88 34.78 4.32
C VAL A 7 6.80 33.74 4.60
N GLY A 8 5.67 34.19 5.13
CA GLY A 8 4.48 33.37 5.34
C GLY A 8 3.31 33.90 4.52
N TYR A 9 2.50 33.00 3.99
CA TYR A 9 1.27 33.30 3.28
C TYR A 9 0.07 33.01 4.17
N ARG A 10 -0.86 33.96 4.27
CA ARG A 10 -2.12 33.79 4.98
C ARG A 10 -3.28 33.86 4.00
N PHE A 11 -4.06 32.79 3.96
CA PHE A 11 -5.20 32.61 3.08
C PHE A 11 -6.44 32.97 3.89
N TYR A 12 -7.01 34.15 3.66
CA TYR A 12 -8.20 34.59 4.37
C TYR A 12 -9.46 34.18 3.59
N PRO A 13 -10.50 33.63 4.25
CA PRO A 13 -11.75 33.22 3.59
C PRO A 13 -12.45 34.35 2.82
N HIS A 14 -12.27 35.60 3.26
CA HIS A 14 -12.85 36.77 2.61
C HIS A 14 -12.00 37.30 1.43
N ARG A 15 -10.79 36.78 1.21
CA ARG A 15 -9.91 37.19 0.10
C ARG A 15 -9.74 36.09 -0.94
N LEU A 16 -9.93 34.82 -0.55
CA LEU A 16 -9.80 33.64 -1.39
C LEU A 16 -10.92 32.67 -1.04
N ARG A 17 -11.46 31.95 -2.05
CA ARG A 17 -12.40 30.86 -1.80
C ARG A 17 -11.68 29.71 -1.08
N GLY A 18 -11.99 29.52 0.20
CA GLY A 18 -11.48 28.43 1.03
C GLY A 18 -11.73 28.68 2.52
N GLU A 19 -11.47 27.68 3.34
CA GLU A 19 -11.68 27.72 4.81
C GLU A 19 -10.67 28.63 5.54
N GLY A 20 -9.60 28.98 4.83
CA GLY A 20 -8.49 29.77 5.33
C GLY A 20 -7.43 28.92 6.03
N PHE A 21 -6.17 29.23 5.77
CA PHE A 21 -5.02 28.54 6.34
C PHE A 21 -3.78 29.44 6.31
N PHE A 22 -2.70 28.98 6.92
CA PHE A 22 -1.39 29.63 6.89
C PHE A 22 -0.35 28.65 6.38
N MET A 23 0.56 29.14 5.54
CA MET A 23 1.67 28.34 5.01
C MET A 23 2.97 29.15 5.07
N ALA A 24 4.04 28.51 5.50
CA ALA A 24 5.40 29.03 5.41
C ALA A 24 6.34 27.92 4.97
N VAL A 25 7.33 28.27 4.15
CA VAL A 25 8.38 27.34 3.69
C VAL A 25 9.71 27.86 4.22
N LEU A 26 10.42 27.01 4.96
CA LEU A 26 11.70 27.33 5.59
C LEU A 26 12.80 26.50 4.95
N LYS A 27 13.91 27.15 4.58
CA LYS A 27 15.14 26.45 4.17
C LYS A 27 16.09 26.37 5.35
N LYS A 28 16.48 25.15 5.73
CA LYS A 28 17.56 24.96 6.71
C LYS A 28 18.85 25.55 6.14
N ALA A 29 19.45 26.50 6.86
CA ALA A 29 20.57 27.30 6.34
C ALA A 29 21.91 26.55 6.29
N GLU A 30 22.07 25.54 7.14
CA GLU A 30 23.30 24.77 7.29
C GLU A 30 23.01 23.28 7.13
N GLU A 31 23.93 22.58 6.46
CA GLU A 31 23.92 21.12 6.46
C GLU A 31 24.14 20.61 7.88
N THR A 32 23.37 19.61 8.25
CA THR A 32 23.53 18.94 9.55
C THR A 32 24.32 17.68 9.30
N ASN A 33 25.33 17.44 10.13
CA ASN A 33 26.10 16.23 10.04
C ASN A 33 25.18 15.02 10.26
N LYS A 34 24.90 14.26 9.18
CA LYS A 34 23.99 13.11 9.20
C LYS A 34 24.48 12.01 10.17
N ASN A 35 25.77 12.02 10.51
CA ASN A 35 26.41 11.04 11.39
C ASN A 35 26.31 11.39 12.88
N ALA A 36 25.66 12.50 13.25
CA ALA A 36 25.57 12.95 14.64
C ALA A 36 24.60 12.11 15.50
N TRP A 37 23.73 11.31 14.89
CA TRP A 37 22.77 10.47 15.58
C TRP A 37 23.06 9.00 15.30
N SER A 38 23.58 8.30 16.32
CA SER A 38 23.72 6.85 16.33
C SER A 38 22.63 6.27 17.23
N PRO A 39 21.77 5.35 16.73
CA PRO A 39 20.80 4.70 17.60
C PRO A 39 21.55 3.95 18.72
N SER A 40 21.26 4.29 19.98
CA SER A 40 21.76 3.54 21.13
C SER A 40 21.16 2.13 21.09
N ARG A 41 21.96 1.11 20.76
CA ARG A 41 21.63 -0.33 20.75
C ARG A 41 20.11 -0.61 20.74
N GLY A 42 19.46 -0.36 19.61
CA GLY A 42 18.07 -0.74 19.42
C GLY A 42 17.92 -2.27 19.43
N PRO A 43 16.70 -2.80 19.63
CA PRO A 43 16.45 -4.24 19.49
C PRO A 43 16.99 -4.73 18.14
N LYS A 44 17.63 -5.91 18.12
CA LYS A 44 18.18 -6.51 16.90
C LYS A 44 17.12 -6.44 15.81
N ALA A 45 17.43 -5.79 14.69
CA ALA A 45 16.57 -5.81 13.52
C ALA A 45 16.23 -7.28 13.25
N ASN A 46 14.94 -7.65 13.36
CA ASN A 46 14.50 -8.96 12.95
C ASN A 46 14.80 -9.03 11.46
N LYS A 47 15.86 -9.75 11.09
CA LYS A 47 16.16 -10.03 9.68
C LYS A 47 14.94 -10.74 9.13
N SER A 48 14.09 -9.99 8.44
CA SER A 48 12.97 -10.55 7.70
C SER A 48 13.53 -11.59 6.76
N ALA A 49 13.07 -12.84 6.87
CA ALA A 49 13.57 -13.91 6.01
C ALA A 49 13.43 -13.48 4.55
N ALA A 50 14.41 -13.85 3.72
CA ALA A 50 14.41 -13.53 2.31
C ALA A 50 13.12 -14.04 1.64
N ILE A 51 12.62 -13.28 0.67
CA ILE A 51 11.52 -13.71 -0.19
C ILE A 51 12.05 -14.83 -1.09
N PRO A 52 11.41 -16.01 -1.16
CA PRO A 52 11.79 -17.08 -2.08
C PRO A 52 11.89 -16.58 -3.53
N LYS A 53 12.84 -17.10 -4.30
CA LYS A 53 13.14 -16.62 -5.67
C LYS A 53 11.92 -16.70 -6.60
N ASP A 54 11.25 -17.85 -6.63
CA ASP A 54 10.05 -18.08 -7.43
C ASP A 54 8.91 -17.11 -7.07
N LEU A 55 8.68 -16.90 -5.77
CA LEU A 55 7.71 -15.92 -5.30
C LEU A 55 8.07 -14.49 -5.74
N ARG A 56 9.35 -14.12 -5.67
CA ARG A 56 9.82 -12.80 -6.11
C ARG A 56 9.60 -12.60 -7.60
N GLU A 57 9.93 -13.59 -8.42
CA GLU A 57 9.72 -13.54 -9.88
C GLU A 57 8.23 -13.35 -10.19
N ARG A 58 7.36 -14.16 -9.58
CA ARG A 58 5.91 -14.04 -9.75
C ARG A 58 5.35 -12.69 -9.29
N LEU A 59 5.83 -12.13 -8.18
CA LEU A 59 5.35 -10.84 -7.69
C LEU A 59 5.92 -9.65 -8.47
N SER A 60 7.07 -9.83 -9.11
CA SER A 60 7.66 -8.76 -9.93
C SER A 60 6.79 -8.44 -11.16
N SER A 61 6.06 -9.41 -11.71
CA SER A 61 5.14 -9.18 -12.83
C SER A 61 3.83 -8.49 -12.41
N TRP A 62 3.51 -8.46 -11.11
CA TRP A 62 2.28 -7.85 -10.60
C TRP A 62 2.36 -6.33 -10.56
N VAL A 63 3.57 -5.77 -10.60
CA VAL A 63 3.84 -4.35 -10.45
C VAL A 63 4.47 -3.83 -11.72
N ILE A 64 4.13 -2.61 -12.13
CA ILE A 64 4.82 -1.90 -13.19
C ILE A 64 6.31 -1.77 -12.81
N PRO A 65 7.25 -2.17 -13.70
CA PRO A 65 8.67 -2.07 -13.43
C PRO A 65 9.09 -0.64 -13.08
N ASN A 66 9.81 -0.49 -11.97
CA ASN A 66 10.34 0.78 -11.49
C ASN A 66 11.65 0.52 -10.73
N GLU A 67 12.69 1.31 -11.00
CA GLU A 67 14.02 1.17 -10.39
C GLU A 67 14.01 1.32 -8.86
N TYR A 68 13.03 2.04 -8.32
CA TYR A 68 12.87 2.25 -6.89
C TYR A 68 12.10 1.13 -6.21
N HIS A 69 11.45 0.22 -6.94
CA HIS A 69 10.62 -0.82 -6.32
C HIS A 69 11.45 -1.95 -5.73
N SER A 70 11.30 -2.16 -4.42
CA SER A 70 11.85 -3.29 -3.69
C SER A 70 10.77 -4.07 -2.97
N LEU A 71 10.75 -5.39 -3.18
CA LEU A 71 9.87 -6.30 -2.46
C LEU A 71 10.49 -6.66 -1.10
N ILE A 72 9.75 -6.39 -0.03
CA ILE A 72 10.16 -6.60 1.35
C ILE A 72 9.14 -7.49 2.06
N ARG A 73 9.64 -8.48 2.79
CA ARG A 73 8.81 -9.31 3.67
C ARG A 73 8.56 -8.52 4.97
N SER A 74 7.32 -8.15 5.24
CA SER A 74 6.95 -7.54 6.51
C SER A 74 6.71 -8.63 7.55
N VAL A 75 7.31 -8.48 8.72
CA VAL A 75 7.08 -9.36 9.87
C VAL A 75 6.30 -8.55 10.90
N PRO A 76 5.15 -9.05 11.40
CA PRO A 76 4.41 -8.34 12.43
C PRO A 76 5.29 -8.10 13.65
N ARG A 77 5.35 -6.86 14.12
CA ARG A 77 6.06 -6.53 15.37
C ARG A 77 5.25 -6.89 16.61
N LEU A 78 3.92 -6.98 16.47
CA LEU A 78 2.99 -7.26 17.56
C LEU A 78 2.03 -8.38 17.15
N ALA A 79 1.64 -9.22 18.11
CA ALA A 79 0.54 -10.16 17.93
C ALA A 79 -0.75 -9.36 17.68
N GLY A 80 -1.45 -9.64 16.58
CA GLY A 80 -2.67 -8.91 16.20
C GLY A 80 -2.47 -7.80 15.16
N ASP A 81 -1.29 -7.68 14.55
CA ASP A 81 -1.07 -6.78 13.41
C ASP A 81 -1.93 -7.21 12.21
N GLU A 82 -3.07 -6.54 12.03
CA GLU A 82 -4.10 -6.84 11.04
C GLU A 82 -3.61 -6.71 9.60
N ASN A 83 -2.49 -6.01 9.40
CA ASN A 83 -1.81 -5.84 8.11
C ASN A 83 -1.39 -7.16 7.43
N ASN A 84 -1.41 -8.26 8.17
CA ASN A 84 -0.97 -9.57 7.68
C ASN A 84 -2.04 -10.44 7.05
N PHE A 85 -3.34 -10.07 7.10
CA PHE A 85 -4.43 -10.88 6.53
C PHE A 85 -4.31 -12.40 6.86
N GLY A 86 -3.81 -12.72 8.06
CA GLY A 86 -3.59 -14.10 8.53
C GLY A 86 -2.43 -14.88 7.90
N GLY A 87 -1.45 -14.21 7.27
CA GLY A 87 -0.25 -14.77 6.66
C GLY A 87 0.98 -13.87 6.80
N THR A 88 2.04 -14.09 6.02
CA THR A 88 3.17 -13.17 5.91
C THR A 88 2.88 -12.12 4.85
N ALA A 89 2.84 -10.84 5.19
CA ALA A 89 2.73 -9.76 4.21
C ALA A 89 4.03 -9.58 3.39
N ILE A 90 3.87 -9.43 2.08
CA ILE A 90 4.90 -8.93 1.16
C ILE A 90 4.49 -7.53 0.74
N LYS A 91 5.40 -6.58 0.91
CA LYS A 91 5.22 -5.18 0.57
C LYS A 91 6.12 -4.77 -0.57
N ILE A 92 5.71 -3.76 -1.31
CA ILE A 92 6.57 -2.97 -2.17
C ILE A 92 6.96 -1.68 -1.47
N PHE A 93 8.21 -1.27 -1.62
CA PHE A 93 8.78 -0.12 -0.94
C PHE A 93 9.85 0.56 -1.82
N GLY A 94 10.00 1.88 -1.65
CA GLY A 94 11.04 2.66 -2.33
C GLY A 94 12.44 2.33 -1.77
N SER A 95 13.27 1.66 -2.55
CA SER A 95 14.61 1.20 -2.19
C SER A 95 15.53 2.33 -1.70
N GLN A 96 15.34 3.54 -2.21
CA GLN A 96 16.08 4.74 -1.84
C GLN A 96 15.89 5.15 -0.36
N TRP A 97 14.83 4.67 0.30
CA TRP A 97 14.51 4.98 1.69
C TRP A 97 14.87 3.85 2.67
N SER A 98 15.67 2.88 2.22
CA SER A 98 15.97 1.68 3.01
C SER A 98 16.75 1.99 4.29
N GLU A 99 17.68 2.93 4.24
CA GLU A 99 18.49 3.34 5.39
C GLU A 99 17.63 4.12 6.40
N GLU A 100 16.82 5.07 5.93
CA GLU A 100 15.88 5.83 6.75
C GLU A 100 14.85 4.94 7.41
N LEU A 101 14.32 3.93 6.69
CA LEU A 101 13.40 2.96 7.28
C LEU A 101 14.06 2.18 8.42
N GLN A 102 15.31 1.74 8.25
CA GLN A 102 16.05 1.06 9.32
C GLN A 102 16.23 1.97 10.54
N ILE A 103 16.65 3.21 10.32
CA ILE A 103 16.79 4.25 11.35
C ILE A 103 15.47 4.44 12.11
N LEU A 104 14.37 4.68 11.39
CA LEU A 104 13.05 4.91 11.98
C LEU A 104 12.56 3.68 12.76
N GLN A 105 12.78 2.49 12.23
CA GLN A 105 12.43 1.23 12.88
C GLN A 105 13.18 1.00 14.21
N HIS A 106 14.31 1.66 14.42
CA HIS A 106 15.05 1.65 15.68
C HIS A 106 14.66 2.81 16.61
N ALA A 107 14.24 3.95 16.07
CA ALA A 107 13.93 5.16 16.84
C ALA A 107 12.47 5.21 17.33
N VAL A 108 11.54 4.72 16.50
CA VAL A 108 10.10 4.92 16.69
C VAL A 108 9.31 3.67 16.33
N TYR A 109 8.06 3.63 16.78
CA TYR A 109 7.09 2.68 16.27
C TYR A 109 6.66 3.09 14.85
N VAL A 110 7.12 2.34 13.85
CA VAL A 110 6.70 2.53 12.45
C VAL A 110 5.34 1.88 12.28
N ALA A 111 4.30 2.72 12.16
CA ALA A 111 2.92 2.27 12.01
C ALA A 111 2.67 1.57 10.67
N GLU A 112 3.18 2.12 9.57
CA GLU A 112 3.09 1.54 8.22
C GLU A 112 4.29 2.00 7.38
N PHE A 113 4.69 1.19 6.40
CA PHE A 113 5.69 1.53 5.40
C PHE A 113 5.40 0.77 4.11
N GLY A 114 5.73 1.39 2.97
CA GLY A 114 5.48 0.81 1.66
C GLY A 114 3.99 0.54 1.43
N MET A 115 3.72 -0.43 0.55
CA MET A 115 2.36 -0.88 0.25
C MET A 115 2.30 -2.40 0.26
N ASN A 116 1.29 -2.96 0.92
CA ASN A 116 1.03 -4.40 0.89
C ASN A 116 0.66 -4.83 -0.54
N VAL A 117 1.42 -5.77 -1.10
CA VAL A 117 1.14 -6.39 -2.41
C VAL A 117 0.29 -7.64 -2.21
N CYS A 118 0.69 -8.50 -1.28
CA CYS A 118 -0.01 -9.75 -0.97
C CYS A 118 0.29 -10.24 0.44
N SER A 119 -0.48 -11.20 0.92
CA SER A 119 -0.12 -12.07 2.03
C SER A 119 0.14 -13.50 1.55
N VAL A 120 1.13 -14.16 2.13
CA VAL A 120 1.46 -15.56 1.87
C VAL A 120 1.05 -16.38 3.07
N LYS A 121 0.11 -17.31 2.86
CA LYS A 121 -0.38 -18.23 3.89
C LYS A 121 -0.21 -19.66 3.42
N LYS A 122 0.72 -20.39 4.06
CA LYS A 122 1.23 -21.67 3.54
C LYS A 122 1.78 -21.42 2.13
N ASP A 123 1.19 -22.05 1.11
CA ASP A 123 1.60 -21.89 -0.30
C ASP A 123 0.62 -21.03 -1.12
N LYS A 124 -0.34 -20.36 -0.45
CA LYS A 124 -1.33 -19.51 -1.12
C LYS A 124 -0.91 -18.05 -1.02
N ILE A 125 -0.78 -17.42 -2.19
CA ILE A 125 -0.63 -15.98 -2.34
C ILE A 125 -2.04 -15.38 -2.39
N ILE A 126 -2.30 -14.41 -1.52
CA ILE A 126 -3.57 -13.69 -1.42
C ILE A 126 -3.25 -12.22 -1.72
N PRO A 127 -3.72 -11.64 -2.84
CA PRO A 127 -3.44 -10.25 -3.15
C PRO A 127 -4.06 -9.34 -2.08
N ALA A 128 -3.34 -8.29 -1.70
CA ALA A 128 -3.83 -7.34 -0.72
C ALA A 128 -4.96 -6.50 -1.33
N PRO A 129 -6.05 -6.20 -0.59
CA PRO A 129 -7.14 -5.38 -1.10
C PRO A 129 -6.68 -4.02 -1.65
N ALA A 130 -5.85 -3.30 -0.90
CA ALA A 130 -5.30 -2.00 -1.32
C ALA A 130 -4.43 -2.09 -2.58
N PHE A 131 -3.83 -3.24 -2.88
CA PHE A 131 -3.00 -3.41 -4.07
C PHE A 131 -3.81 -3.33 -5.37
N ALA A 132 -5.10 -3.68 -5.33
CA ALA A 132 -5.99 -3.47 -6.49
C ALA A 132 -6.11 -1.99 -6.86
N LEU A 133 -5.93 -1.09 -5.88
CA LEU A 133 -6.04 0.36 -6.05
C LEU A 133 -4.67 1.05 -6.23
N CYS A 134 -3.61 0.26 -6.35
CA CYS A 134 -2.25 0.77 -6.54
C CYS A 134 -2.09 1.35 -7.93
N ALA A 135 -1.53 2.56 -8.04
CA ALA A 135 -1.19 3.16 -9.32
C ALA A 135 -0.15 2.34 -10.11
N ASP A 136 0.73 1.65 -9.39
CA ASP A 136 1.78 0.80 -9.97
C ASP A 136 1.33 -0.65 -10.20
N LEU A 137 0.03 -0.96 -10.06
CA LEU A 137 -0.50 -2.28 -10.40
C LEU A 137 -0.35 -2.53 -11.90
N ASN A 138 0.31 -3.63 -12.27
CA ASN A 138 0.37 -4.06 -13.67
C ASN A 138 -0.94 -4.75 -14.07
N LEU A 139 -1.86 -3.99 -14.67
CA LEU A 139 -3.19 -4.48 -15.06
C LEU A 139 -3.15 -5.65 -16.04
N ASP A 140 -2.15 -5.71 -16.93
CA ASP A 140 -2.03 -6.74 -17.96
C ASP A 140 -1.68 -8.12 -17.39
N ASN A 141 -1.19 -8.16 -16.16
CA ASN A 141 -0.87 -9.40 -15.46
C ASN A 141 -2.11 -10.06 -14.81
N PHE A 142 -3.27 -9.39 -14.80
CA PHE A 142 -4.49 -9.89 -14.18
C PHE A 142 -5.64 -10.00 -15.17
N HIS A 143 -6.45 -11.06 -15.02
CA HIS A 143 -7.72 -11.11 -15.72
C HIS A 143 -8.66 -10.04 -15.16
N ARG A 144 -9.16 -9.19 -16.04
CA ARG A 144 -10.05 -8.08 -15.70
C ARG A 144 -11.49 -8.45 -16.04
N VAL A 145 -12.38 -8.17 -15.10
CA VAL A 145 -13.82 -8.29 -15.28
C VAL A 145 -14.40 -6.89 -15.23
N GLU A 146 -14.73 -6.38 -16.42
CA GLU A 146 -15.39 -5.08 -16.55
C GLU A 146 -16.85 -5.20 -16.14
N THR A 147 -17.29 -4.30 -15.28
CA THR A 147 -18.63 -4.29 -14.70
C THR A 147 -19.44 -3.10 -15.19
N ASP A 148 -20.75 -3.29 -15.32
CA ASP A 148 -21.67 -2.15 -15.40
C ASP A 148 -21.83 -1.45 -14.04
N GLU A 149 -22.55 -0.33 -14.00
CA GLU A 149 -22.74 0.45 -12.77
C GLU A 149 -23.45 -0.35 -11.67
N ALA A 150 -24.47 -1.15 -12.02
CA ALA A 150 -25.22 -1.93 -11.04
C ALA A 150 -24.35 -3.03 -10.41
N GLN A 151 -23.57 -3.73 -11.22
CA GLN A 151 -22.60 -4.74 -10.79
C GLN A 151 -21.48 -4.10 -9.95
N ALA A 152 -20.96 -2.94 -10.34
CA ALA A 152 -19.97 -2.20 -9.57
C ALA A 152 -20.51 -1.80 -8.18
N LEU A 153 -21.74 -1.29 -8.10
CA LEU A 153 -22.37 -0.95 -6.82
C LEU A 153 -22.59 -2.19 -5.95
N ASN A 154 -23.01 -3.31 -6.53
CA ASN A 154 -23.16 -4.58 -5.80
C ASN A 154 -21.79 -5.10 -5.32
N TYR A 155 -20.74 -4.94 -6.13
CA TYR A 155 -19.36 -5.22 -5.71
C TYR A 155 -18.97 -4.39 -4.47
N LEU A 156 -19.17 -3.08 -4.52
CA LEU A 156 -18.80 -2.16 -3.44
C LEU A 156 -19.69 -2.32 -2.19
N ARG A 157 -20.92 -2.82 -2.33
CA ARG A 157 -21.78 -3.24 -1.19
C ARG A 157 -21.37 -4.59 -0.62
N ARG A 158 -20.41 -5.27 -1.26
CA ARG A 158 -19.91 -6.59 -0.91
C ARG A 158 -20.98 -7.69 -1.07
N GLU A 159 -21.87 -7.51 -2.04
CA GLU A 159 -22.89 -8.48 -2.42
C GLU A 159 -22.27 -9.60 -3.27
N ASN A 160 -23.03 -10.69 -3.42
CA ASN A 160 -22.64 -11.78 -4.30
C ASN A 160 -22.70 -11.34 -5.75
N LEU A 161 -21.67 -11.68 -6.51
CA LEU A 161 -21.59 -11.39 -7.93
C LEU A 161 -21.39 -12.70 -8.69
N THR A 162 -22.10 -12.81 -9.80
CA THR A 162 -21.82 -13.81 -10.82
C THR A 162 -21.03 -13.12 -11.90
N VAL A 163 -19.80 -13.56 -12.13
CA VAL A 163 -18.92 -13.02 -13.15
C VAL A 163 -18.36 -14.15 -13.99
N ASP A 164 -18.11 -13.86 -15.27
CA ASP A 164 -17.34 -14.76 -16.12
C ASP A 164 -15.86 -14.43 -15.95
N ALA A 165 -15.12 -15.35 -15.34
CA ALA A 165 -13.69 -15.22 -15.08
C ALA A 165 -13.04 -16.60 -14.95
N PRO A 166 -11.73 -16.75 -15.19
CA PRO A 166 -11.01 -17.99 -14.88
C PRO A 166 -11.04 -18.31 -13.38
N VAL A 167 -10.87 -19.59 -13.02
CA VAL A 167 -10.70 -20.00 -11.63
C VAL A 167 -9.43 -19.35 -11.05
N GLY A 168 -9.56 -18.65 -9.92
CA GLY A 168 -8.46 -17.90 -9.32
C GLY A 168 -8.86 -16.48 -8.93
N TYR A 169 -7.87 -15.60 -8.82
CA TYR A 169 -8.12 -14.18 -8.58
C TYR A 169 -8.32 -13.45 -9.91
N ALA A 170 -9.29 -12.54 -9.93
CA ALA A 170 -9.52 -11.62 -11.03
C ALA A 170 -9.77 -10.21 -10.46
N LEU A 171 -9.50 -9.20 -11.27
CA LEU A 171 -9.64 -7.80 -10.92
C LEU A 171 -10.98 -7.28 -11.44
N ILE A 172 -11.82 -6.76 -10.56
CA ILE A 172 -13.05 -6.07 -10.94
C ILE A 172 -12.68 -4.65 -11.36
N THR A 173 -13.16 -4.25 -12.53
CA THR A 173 -12.98 -2.90 -13.06
C THR A 173 -14.33 -2.29 -13.41
N HIS A 174 -14.42 -0.96 -13.33
CA HIS A 174 -15.54 -0.18 -13.85
C HIS A 174 -14.98 1.07 -14.52
N GLN A 175 -15.35 1.30 -15.78
CA GLN A 175 -14.77 2.33 -16.63
C GLN A 175 -13.24 2.21 -16.73
N ASN A 176 -12.73 0.98 -16.81
CA ASN A 176 -11.29 0.65 -16.77
C ASN A 176 -10.57 1.04 -15.46
N ILE A 177 -11.30 1.44 -14.42
CA ILE A 177 -10.72 1.75 -13.10
C ILE A 177 -10.84 0.50 -12.22
N PRO A 178 -9.72 0.00 -11.67
CA PRO A 178 -9.75 -1.08 -10.68
C PRO A 178 -10.58 -0.72 -9.44
N LEU A 179 -11.51 -1.60 -9.07
CA LEU A 179 -12.29 -1.48 -7.85
C LEU A 179 -11.78 -2.40 -6.74
N GLY A 180 -11.28 -3.59 -7.12
CA GLY A 180 -10.82 -4.57 -6.15
C GLY A 180 -10.77 -6.00 -6.68
N TRP A 181 -10.45 -6.94 -5.79
CA TRP A 181 -10.32 -8.35 -6.14
C TRP A 181 -11.64 -9.12 -5.99
N ILE A 182 -11.78 -10.14 -6.82
CA ILE A 182 -12.65 -11.29 -6.58
C ILE A 182 -11.82 -12.57 -6.59
N LYS A 183 -12.39 -13.63 -6.01
CA LYS A 183 -11.86 -14.98 -6.18
C LYS A 183 -12.93 -15.88 -6.76
N ASN A 184 -12.77 -16.22 -8.04
CA ASN A 184 -13.63 -17.20 -8.69
C ASN A 184 -13.22 -18.63 -8.31
N LEU A 185 -14.20 -19.44 -7.96
CA LEU A 185 -14.08 -20.86 -7.61
C LEU A 185 -14.65 -21.77 -8.71
N GLY A 186 -15.08 -21.20 -9.85
CA GLY A 186 -15.66 -21.90 -10.99
C GLY A 186 -17.18 -21.88 -10.98
N ASN A 187 -17.80 -22.21 -9.84
CA ASN A 187 -19.26 -22.18 -9.67
C ASN A 187 -19.78 -20.90 -8.97
N ARG A 188 -18.88 -20.16 -8.30
CA ARG A 188 -19.19 -18.94 -7.55
C ARG A 188 -17.97 -18.04 -7.47
N SER A 189 -18.22 -16.74 -7.34
CA SER A 189 -17.19 -15.74 -7.10
C SER A 189 -17.33 -15.15 -5.71
N ASN A 190 -16.25 -15.23 -4.93
CA ASN A 190 -16.17 -14.55 -3.65
C ASN A 190 -15.76 -13.10 -3.88
N ASN A 191 -16.60 -12.18 -3.40
CA ASN A 191 -16.27 -10.77 -3.34
C ASN A 191 -15.27 -10.51 -2.21
N LEU A 192 -14.07 -10.02 -2.57
CA LEU A 192 -12.99 -9.73 -1.60
C LEU A 192 -12.89 -8.25 -1.24
N PHE A 193 -13.90 -7.45 -1.57
CA PHE A 193 -13.96 -6.05 -1.15
C PHE A 193 -13.95 -5.98 0.39
N PRO A 194 -13.17 -5.08 1.01
CA PRO A 194 -13.09 -5.01 2.47
C PRO A 194 -14.43 -4.69 3.13
N ALA A 195 -14.69 -5.32 4.27
CA ALA A 195 -15.96 -5.23 4.98
C ALA A 195 -16.24 -3.82 5.51
N GLU A 196 -15.17 -3.18 5.95
CA GLU A 196 -15.09 -1.86 6.53
C GLU A 196 -15.23 -0.73 5.50
N TRP A 197 -14.96 -1.01 4.22
CA TRP A 197 -15.10 -0.05 3.12
C TRP A 197 -16.45 -0.13 2.41
N ARG A 198 -17.24 -1.16 2.72
CA ARG A 198 -18.48 -1.43 1.97
C ARG A 198 -19.43 -0.24 2.01
N LEU A 199 -20.08 0.03 0.89
CA LEU A 199 -21.19 0.98 0.84
C LEU A 199 -22.29 0.48 1.79
N ARG A 200 -22.67 1.34 2.74
CA ARG A 200 -23.84 1.12 3.58
C ARG A 200 -25.06 1.74 2.89
N LYS A 201 -26.22 1.11 3.06
CA LYS A 201 -27.50 1.65 2.60
C LYS A 201 -27.75 3.03 3.17
#